data_AF-A0A285JLZ1-F1
#
_entry.id   AF-A0A285JLZ1-F1
#
_cell.length_a   1.000
_cell.length_b   1.000
_cell.length_c   1.000
_cell.angle_alpha   90.00
_cell.angle_beta   90.00
_cell.angle_gamma   90.00
#
_symmetry.space_group_name_H-M   'P 1'
#
loop_
_entity.id
_entity.type
_entity.pdbx_description
1 polymer ?
#
loop_
_entity_poly.entity_id
_entity_poly.type
_entity_poly.pdbx_seq_one_letter_code
_entity_poly.pdbx_strand_id
1 'polypeptide(L)'
;MRSSEGISMNTAWLLAARYEGLPVIPLERVRQDFFPDLSQRVFLARLADAKIPLPVVRLASSQKSGRGIPLQDLASYIDAAAEKARRELRAMAS
;
A
#
# COMPACT_ATOMS: atom_id res chain seq x y z
N MET A 1 31.51 18.02 3.09
CA MET A 1 30.12 18.24 3.55
C MET A 1 29.34 16.94 3.45
N ARG A 2 28.93 16.38 4.58
CA ARG A 2 27.86 15.36 4.64
C ARG A 2 26.68 16.02 5.33
N SER A 3 25.57 16.19 4.62
CA SER A 3 24.20 16.55 5.07
C SER A 3 23.50 17.14 3.83
N SER A 4 22.41 16.61 3.29
CA SER A 4 21.34 15.79 3.87
C SER A 4 20.91 14.69 2.88
N GLU A 5 21.26 13.43 3.16
CA GLU A 5 20.40 12.32 2.74
C GLU A 5 19.09 12.50 3.52
N GLY A 6 18.08 13.04 2.84
CA GLY A 6 16.73 13.11 3.38
C GLY A 6 16.36 11.72 3.89
N ILE A 7 15.76 11.68 5.08
CA ILE A 7 15.45 10.46 5.83
C ILE A 7 14.96 9.38 4.86
N SER A 8 15.78 8.36 4.62
CA SER A 8 15.37 7.16 3.87
C SER A 8 14.44 6.35 4.77
N MET A 9 13.25 6.89 5.00
CA MET A 9 12.16 6.25 5.73
C MET A 9 11.60 5.18 4.80
N ASN A 10 11.88 3.92 5.11
CA ASN A 10 11.30 2.80 4.40
C ASN A 10 9.78 2.82 4.65
N THR A 11 8.97 2.90 3.59
CA THR A 11 7.51 2.90 3.68
C THR A 11 7.00 1.70 4.49
N ALA A 12 7.65 0.54 4.40
CA ALA A 12 7.31 -0.62 5.21
C ALA A 12 7.45 -0.36 6.72
N TRP A 13 8.47 0.38 7.16
CA TRP A 13 8.65 0.72 8.58
C TRP A 13 7.55 1.64 9.09
N LEU A 14 7.16 2.64 8.29
CA LEU A 14 6.04 3.53 8.63
C LEU A 14 4.71 2.79 8.70
N LEU A 15 4.45 1.88 7.75
CA LEU A 15 3.25 1.03 7.77
C LEU A 15 3.27 0.08 8.97
N ALA A 16 4.42 -0.49 9.34
CA ALA A 16 4.55 -1.37 10.49
C ALA A 16 4.22 -0.62 11.79
N ALA A 17 4.69 0.61 11.94
CA ALA A 17 4.32 1.45 13.08
C ALA A 17 2.82 1.78 13.07
N ARG A 18 2.26 2.18 11.91
CA ARG A 18 0.84 2.55 11.76
C ARG A 18 -0.11 1.40 12.09
N TYR A 19 0.24 0.19 11.67
CA TYR A 19 -0.60 -1.00 11.85
C TYR A 19 -0.12 -1.90 12.98
N GLU A 20 0.63 -1.36 13.95
CA GLU A 20 1.00 -2.06 15.19
C GLU A 20 1.71 -3.41 14.93
N GLY A 21 2.55 -3.46 13.88
CA GLY A 21 3.32 -4.65 13.51
C GLY A 21 2.52 -5.74 12.78
N LEU A 22 1.30 -5.46 12.30
CA LEU A 22 0.53 -6.44 11.52
C LEU A 22 1.24 -6.81 10.21
N PRO A 23 1.62 -8.09 9.99
CA PRO A 23 2.30 -8.51 8.76
C PRO A 23 1.36 -8.56 7.55
N VAL A 24 0.06 -8.71 7.80
CA VAL A 24 -1.00 -8.68 6.79
C VAL A 24 -2.08 -7.70 7.25
N ILE A 25 -2.31 -6.67 6.46
CA ILE A 25 -3.23 -5.58 6.77
C ILE A 25 -4.62 -5.95 6.24
N PRO A 26 -5.68 -5.88 7.07
CA PRO A 26 -7.04 -6.18 6.62
C PRO A 26 -7.50 -5.29 5.46
N LEU A 27 -8.20 -5.87 4.48
CA LEU A 27 -8.64 -5.14 3.28
C LEU A 27 -9.45 -3.88 3.58
N GLU A 28 -10.30 -3.91 4.62
CA GLU A 28 -11.09 -2.73 5.00
C GLU A 28 -10.20 -1.57 5.48
N ARG A 29 -9.15 -1.86 6.26
CA ARG A 29 -8.19 -0.82 6.69
C ARG A 29 -7.45 -0.25 5.49
N VAL A 30 -6.95 -1.10 4.59
CA VAL A 30 -6.28 -0.63 3.37
C VAL A 30 -7.21 0.24 2.53
N ARG A 31 -8.47 -0.18 2.33
CA ARG A 31 -9.45 0.61 1.58
C ARG A 31 -9.66 1.98 2.23
N GLN A 32 -9.94 2.01 3.53
CA GLN A 32 -10.20 3.26 4.26
C GLN A 32 -8.99 4.22 4.21
N ASP A 33 -7.78 3.68 4.34
CA ASP A 33 -6.56 4.47 4.47
C ASP A 33 -5.99 4.97 3.14
N PHE A 34 -6.13 4.18 2.06
CA PHE A 34 -5.49 4.47 0.76
C PHE A 34 -6.49 4.63 -0.40
N PHE A 35 -7.73 4.17 -0.24
CA PHE A 35 -8.76 4.21 -1.27
C PHE A 35 -10.13 4.66 -0.71
N PRO A 36 -10.19 5.75 0.08
CA PRO A 36 -11.42 6.14 0.79
C PRO A 36 -12.60 6.40 -0.14
N ASP A 37 -12.34 6.91 -1.34
CA ASP A 37 -13.35 7.20 -2.37
C ASP A 37 -13.95 5.95 -3.03
N LEU A 38 -13.32 4.79 -2.86
CA LEU A 38 -13.82 3.54 -3.41
C LEU A 38 -14.72 2.86 -2.39
N SER A 39 -15.97 2.55 -2.80
CA SER A 39 -16.80 1.63 -2.05
C SER A 39 -16.12 0.26 -1.92
N GLN A 40 -16.44 -0.50 -0.87
CA GLN A 40 -15.88 -1.84 -0.63
C GLN A 40 -16.06 -2.76 -1.86
N ARG A 41 -17.23 -2.72 -2.50
CA ARG A 41 -17.52 -3.49 -3.72
C ARG A 41 -16.59 -3.13 -4.87
N VAL A 42 -16.37 -1.83 -5.12
CA VAL A 42 -15.50 -1.36 -6.20
C VAL A 42 -14.04 -1.69 -5.91
N PHE A 43 -13.59 -1.51 -4.67
CA PHE A 43 -12.24 -1.85 -4.25
C PHE A 43 -11.93 -3.34 -4.47
N LEU A 44 -12.81 -4.23 -4.02
CA LEU A 44 -12.65 -5.67 -4.23
C LEU A 44 -12.68 -6.07 -5.70
N ALA A 45 -13.55 -5.45 -6.51
CA ALA A 45 -13.59 -5.69 -7.96
C ALA A 45 -12.29 -5.26 -8.64
N ARG A 46 -11.71 -4.11 -8.25
CA ARG A 46 -10.44 -3.61 -8.80
C ARG A 46 -9.24 -4.48 -8.41
N LEU A 47 -9.23 -5.06 -7.22
CA LEU A 47 -8.23 -6.05 -6.83
C LEU A 47 -8.36 -7.33 -7.68
N ALA A 48 -9.59 -7.83 -7.87
CA ALA A 48 -9.84 -9.03 -8.66
C ALA A 48 -9.48 -8.86 -10.14
N ASP A 49 -9.70 -7.67 -10.72
CA ASP A 49 -9.35 -7.32 -12.10
C ASP A 49 -7.90 -6.82 -12.26
N ALA A 50 -7.08 -6.92 -11.20
CA ALA A 50 -5.69 -6.46 -11.16
C ALA A 50 -5.49 -4.96 -11.50
N LYS A 51 -6.55 -4.14 -11.45
CA LYS A 51 -6.48 -2.67 -11.60
C LYS A 51 -5.83 -2.00 -10.39
N ILE A 52 -5.96 -2.62 -9.21
CA ILE A 52 -5.13 -2.35 -8.06
C ILE A 52 -4.20 -3.56 -7.93
N PRO A 53 -2.93 -3.47 -8.36
CA PRO A 53 -2.00 -4.60 -8.43
C PRO A 53 -1.44 -4.94 -7.06
N LEU A 54 -2.32 -5.24 -6.10
CA LEU A 54 -1.97 -5.68 -4.75
C LEU A 54 -2.43 -7.13 -4.56
N PRO A 55 -1.55 -8.02 -4.05
CA PRO A 55 -1.94 -9.39 -3.77
C PRO A 55 -2.89 -9.46 -2.57
N VAL A 56 -3.95 -10.25 -2.71
CA VAL A 56 -4.88 -10.54 -1.62
C VAL A 56 -4.56 -11.93 -1.08
N VAL A 57 -4.09 -11.98 0.17
CA VAL A 57 -3.83 -13.24 0.86
C VAL A 57 -5.01 -13.62 1.73
N ARG A 58 -5.24 -14.94 1.86
CA ARG A 58 -6.25 -15.50 2.75
C ARG A 58 -5.60 -16.29 3.87
N LEU A 59 -5.70 -15.81 5.12
CA LEU A 59 -5.02 -16.40 6.28
C LEU A 59 -5.92 -17.26 7.18
N ALA A 60 -7.25 -17.08 7.10
CA ALA A 60 -8.19 -17.86 7.90
C ALA A 60 -9.53 -18.07 7.16
N SER A 61 -10.25 -19.14 7.53
CA SER A 61 -11.61 -19.43 7.06
C SER A 61 -12.68 -18.56 7.71
N SER A 62 -12.33 -17.78 8.75
CA SER A 62 -13.29 -16.95 9.49
C SER A 62 -13.49 -15.57 8.86
N GLN A 63 -14.76 -15.12 8.82
CA GLN A 63 -15.25 -13.96 8.07
C GLN A 63 -14.58 -12.61 8.43
N LYS A 64 -14.08 -12.43 9.65
CA LYS A 64 -13.59 -11.11 10.15
C LYS A 64 -12.11 -10.83 9.87
N SER A 65 -11.29 -11.86 9.67
CA SER A 65 -9.83 -11.72 9.50
C SER A 65 -9.28 -12.52 8.32
N GLY A 66 -10.18 -13.08 7.50
CA GLY A 66 -9.78 -14.06 6.51
C GLY A 66 -8.98 -13.50 5.35
N ARG A 67 -9.05 -12.20 5.02
CA ARG A 67 -8.41 -11.61 3.82
C ARG A 67 -7.68 -10.30 4.14
N GLY A 68 -6.49 -10.14 3.56
CA GLY A 68 -5.69 -8.93 3.72
C GLY A 68 -4.62 -8.79 2.65
N ILE A 69 -3.80 -7.75 2.78
CA ILE A 69 -2.67 -7.45 1.89
C ILE A 69 -1.40 -7.54 2.72
N PRO A 70 -0.36 -8.26 2.26
CA PRO A 70 0.93 -8.27 2.96
C PRO A 70 1.50 -6.86 3.06
N LEU A 71 2.04 -6.52 4.22
CA LEU A 71 2.58 -5.20 4.51
C LEU A 71 3.68 -4.80 3.51
N GLN A 72 4.56 -5.74 3.15
CA GLN A 72 5.67 -5.50 2.24
C GLN A 72 5.20 -5.19 0.82
N ASP A 73 4.15 -5.86 0.34
CA ASP A 73 3.54 -5.60 -0.96
C ASP A 73 2.86 -4.23 -0.99
N LEU A 74 2.15 -3.87 0.09
CA LEU A 74 1.55 -2.53 0.20
C LEU A 74 2.61 -1.43 0.22
N ALA A 75 3.71 -1.64 0.95
CA ALA A 75 4.85 -0.70 0.95
C ALA A 75 5.42 -0.53 -0.46
N SER A 76 5.71 -1.64 -1.14
CA SER A 76 6.28 -1.65 -2.49
C SER A 76 5.38 -0.95 -3.50
N TYR A 77 4.06 -1.12 -3.38
CA TYR A 77 3.08 -0.43 -4.22
C TYR A 77 3.14 1.09 -4.04
N ILE A 78 3.19 1.57 -2.80
CA ILE A 78 3.28 3.01 -2.49
C ILE A 78 4.61 3.58 -2.99
N ASP A 79 5.72 2.88 -2.73
CA ASP A 79 7.06 3.30 -3.19
C ASP A 79 7.14 3.38 -4.71
N ALA A 80 6.57 2.40 -5.43
CA ALA A 80 6.52 2.41 -6.89
C ALA A 80 5.68 3.58 -7.44
N ALA A 81 4.54 3.89 -6.81
CA ALA A 81 3.71 5.03 -7.17
C ALA A 81 4.43 6.36 -6.94
N ALA A 82 5.11 6.51 -5.80
CA ALA A 82 5.91 7.70 -5.48
C ALA A 82 7.05 7.89 -6.49
N GLU A 83 7.78 6.82 -6.82
CA GLU A 83 8.86 6.87 -7.80
C GLU A 83 8.38 7.20 -9.22
N LYS A 84 7.21 6.71 -9.63
CA LYS A 84 6.58 7.10 -10.90
C LYS A 84 6.27 8.60 -10.94
N ALA A 85 5.62 9.13 -9.90
CA ALA A 85 5.29 10.55 -9.81
C ALA A 85 6.55 11.43 -9.80
N ARG A 86 7.61 11.02 -9.09
CA ARG A 86 8.90 11.72 -9.09
C ARG A 86 9.56 11.73 -10.47
N ARG A 87 9.48 10.61 -11.22
CA ARG A 87 9.99 10.53 -12.60
C ARG A 87 9.23 11.48 -13.53
N GLU A 88 7.90 11.50 -13.44
CA GLU A 88 7.05 12.39 -14.24
C GLU A 88 7.34 13.87 -13.93
N LEU A 89 7.47 14.23 -12.65
CA LEU A 89 7.83 15.60 -12.23
C LEU A 89 9.18 16.04 -12.79
N ARG A 90 10.20 15.16 -12.75
CA ARG A 90 11.52 15.48 -13.32
C ARG A 90 11.47 15.65 -14.84
N ALA A 91 10.66 14.85 -15.53
CA ALA A 91 10.49 14.95 -16.98
C ALA A 91 9.79 16.25 -17.40
N MET A 92 8.87 16.78 -16.57
CA MET A 92 8.20 18.07 -16.81
C MET A 92 9.10 19.29 -16.55
N ALA A 93 10.12 19.14 -15.72
CA ALA A 93 11.06 20.21 -15.36
C ALA A 93 12.27 20.31 -16.31
N SER A 94 12.31 19.49 -17.37
CA SER A 94 13.33 19.48 -18.42
C SER A 94 12.77 19.99 -19.74
#